data_AF-B1G4D9-F1
#
_entry.id   AF-B1G4D9-F1
#
_cell.length_a   1.000
_cell.length_b   1.000
_cell.length_c   1.000
_cell.angle_alpha   90.00
_cell.angle_beta   90.00
_cell.angle_gamma   90.00
#
_symmetry.space_group_name_H-M   'P 1'
#
loop_
_entity.id
_entity.type
_entity.pdbx_description
1 polymer ?
#
loop_
_entity_poly.entity_id
_entity_poly.type
_entity_poly.pdbx_seq_one_letter_code
_entity_poly.pdbx_strand_id
1 'polypeptide(L)'
;MNKDPFLIGVDGGGTGTRIVLADAQGRELAQAASGPSGLGLGVERAWLAIATGCEQAFANAGVALDWSRCVLGCGLAGVNNRDWRRRFSRRRPRWPDSPSKAMRTRHCSARTGAPTA
;
A
#
# COMPACT_ATOMS: atom_id res chain seq x y z
N MET A 1 -10.93 -18.83 15.32
CA MET A 1 -9.75 -18.04 14.90
C MET A 1 -10.24 -16.85 14.10
N ASN A 2 -10.02 -15.63 14.58
CA ASN A 2 -10.53 -14.42 13.95
C ASN A 2 -9.99 -14.30 12.51
N LYS A 3 -10.92 -14.39 11.56
CA LYS A 3 -10.69 -14.20 10.12
C LYS A 3 -10.75 -12.71 9.73
N ASP A 4 -10.63 -11.83 10.71
CA ASP A 4 -10.78 -10.41 10.50
C ASP A 4 -9.66 -9.90 9.59
N PRO A 5 -9.99 -9.04 8.60
CA PRO A 5 -9.00 -8.50 7.68
C PRO A 5 -8.16 -7.42 8.37
N PHE A 6 -6.92 -7.28 7.91
CA PHE A 6 -6.07 -6.14 8.21
C PHE A 6 -6.33 -5.02 7.22
N LEU A 7 -6.40 -3.80 7.72
CA LEU A 7 -6.54 -2.59 6.92
C LEU A 7 -5.15 -1.98 6.75
N ILE A 8 -4.75 -1.69 5.52
CA ILE A 8 -3.47 -1.07 5.20
C ILE A 8 -3.74 0.25 4.48
N GLY A 9 -3.36 1.35 5.11
CA GLY A 9 -3.32 2.68 4.52
C GLY A 9 -1.94 2.98 3.98
N VAL A 10 -1.85 3.34 2.70
CA VAL A 10 -0.61 3.76 2.05
C VAL A 10 -0.75 5.21 1.63
N ASP A 11 0.21 6.03 2.01
CA ASP A 11 0.33 7.41 1.56
C ASP A 11 1.70 7.64 0.91
N GLY A 12 1.73 7.61 -0.42
CA GLY A 12 2.93 7.51 -1.24
C GLY A 12 3.20 8.70 -2.16
N GLY A 13 4.44 9.19 -2.20
CA GLY A 13 4.82 10.41 -2.91
C GLY A 13 6.22 10.35 -3.53
N GLY A 14 6.73 11.51 -3.94
CA GLY A 14 8.05 11.64 -4.56
C GLY A 14 9.22 11.48 -3.57
N THR A 15 9.00 11.75 -2.29
CA THR A 15 10.03 11.74 -1.24
C THR A 15 10.00 10.47 -0.39
N GLY A 16 8.85 9.80 -0.28
CA GLY A 16 8.70 8.61 0.53
C GLY A 16 7.29 8.03 0.48
N THR A 17 7.10 6.94 1.21
CA THR A 17 5.81 6.27 1.39
C THR A 17 5.59 6.02 2.86
N ARG A 18 4.44 6.41 3.39
CA ARG A 18 3.99 6.06 4.74
C ARG A 18 2.97 4.94 4.67
N ILE A 19 3.11 3.96 5.55
CA ILE A 19 2.23 2.80 5.67
C ILE A 19 1.68 2.78 7.08
N VAL A 20 0.37 2.61 7.20
CA VAL A 20 -0.35 2.42 8.46
C VAL A 20 -1.07 1.09 8.39
N LEU A 21 -0.79 0.21 9.36
CA LEU A 21 -1.46 -1.07 9.54
C LEU A 21 -2.48 -0.93 10.66
N ALA A 22 -3.71 -1.38 10.42
CA ALA A 22 -4.79 -1.37 11.38
C ALA A 22 -5.57 -2.69 11.40
N ASP A 23 -6.23 -2.96 12.53
CA ASP A 23 -7.17 -4.07 12.66
C ASP A 23 -8.48 -3.81 11.89
N ALA A 24 -9.40 -4.79 11.87
CA ALA A 24 -10.69 -4.66 11.20
C ALA A 24 -11.62 -3.61 11.84
N GLN A 25 -11.32 -3.18 13.07
CA GLN A 25 -12.03 -2.15 13.80
C GLN A 25 -11.43 -0.76 13.54
N GLY A 26 -10.37 -0.66 12.74
CA GLY A 26 -9.69 0.58 12.40
C GLY A 26 -8.70 1.06 13.47
N ARG A 27 -8.35 0.22 14.46
CA ARG A 27 -7.30 0.56 15.42
C ARG A 27 -5.95 0.35 14.79
N GLU A 28 -5.11 1.37 14.85
CA GLU A 28 -3.74 1.29 14.39
C GLU A 28 -2.94 0.27 15.22
N LEU A 29 -2.28 -0.64 14.53
CA LEU A 29 -1.40 -1.66 15.10
C LEU A 29 0.08 -1.25 14.96
N ALA A 30 0.44 -0.70 13.79
CA ALA A 30 1.80 -0.27 13.51
C ALA A 30 1.86 0.72 12.34
N GLN A 31 2.98 1.43 12.26
CA GLN A 31 3.33 2.26 11.12
C GLN A 31 4.72 1.90 10.59
N ALA A 32 4.94 2.19 9.32
CA ALA A 32 6.25 2.10 8.69
C ALA A 32 6.41 3.18 7.62
N ALA A 33 7.66 3.44 7.26
CA ALA A 33 8.00 4.28 6.13
C ALA A 33 8.89 3.49 5.17
N SER A 34 8.77 3.78 3.88
CA SER A 34 9.61 3.22 2.83
C SER A 34 9.95 4.26 1.78
N GLY A 35 10.70 3.85 0.76
CA GLY A 35 11.13 4.75 -0.32
C GLY A 35 9.99 5.36 -1.14
N PRO A 36 10.30 6.23 -2.11
CA PRO A 36 9.30 6.91 -2.94
C PRO A 36 8.40 5.95 -3.73
N SER A 37 7.10 6.25 -3.77
CA SER A 37 6.09 5.48 -4.53
C SER A 37 5.19 6.33 -5.42
N GLY A 38 5.59 7.58 -5.71
CA GLY A 38 4.92 8.40 -6.72
C GLY A 38 4.89 7.68 -8.07
N LEU A 39 3.71 7.63 -8.71
CA LEU A 39 3.53 6.88 -9.96
C LEU A 39 4.35 7.42 -11.13
N GLY A 40 4.71 8.71 -11.09
CA GLY A 40 5.62 9.32 -12.06
C GLY A 40 7.05 8.77 -12.01
N LEU A 41 7.44 8.12 -10.90
CA LEU A 41 8.74 7.44 -10.76
C LEU A 41 8.72 5.99 -11.29
N GLY A 42 7.56 5.50 -11.71
CA GLY A 42 7.37 4.14 -12.21
C GLY A 42 6.46 3.29 -11.32
N VAL A 43 5.57 2.54 -11.97
CA VAL A 43 4.59 1.67 -11.28
C VAL A 43 5.25 0.50 -10.55
N GLU A 44 6.32 -0.09 -11.11
CA GLU A 44 7.07 -1.14 -10.39
C GLU A 44 7.67 -0.62 -9.09
N ARG A 45 8.32 0.54 -9.16
CA ARG A 45 8.97 1.16 -8.00
C ARG A 45 7.94 1.48 -6.91
N ALA A 46 6.78 1.99 -7.31
CA ALA A 46 5.68 2.24 -6.38
C ALA A 46 5.25 0.97 -5.65
N TRP A 47 5.07 -0.15 -6.37
CA TRP A 47 4.71 -1.42 -5.76
C TRP A 47 5.79 -1.99 -4.84
N LEU A 48 7.07 -1.87 -5.23
CA LEU A 48 8.18 -2.31 -4.39
C LEU A 48 8.20 -1.55 -3.06
N ALA A 49 8.11 -0.22 -3.11
CA ALA A 49 8.07 0.62 -1.92
C ALA A 49 6.88 0.28 -1.02
N ILE A 50 5.70 0.04 -1.60
CA ILE A 50 4.51 -0.37 -0.85
C ILE A 50 4.72 -1.73 -0.18
N ALA A 51 5.24 -2.72 -0.90
CA ALA A 51 5.49 -4.06 -0.37
C ALA A 51 6.48 -4.02 0.80
N THR A 52 7.64 -3.37 0.62
CA THR A 52 8.64 -3.20 1.68
C THR A 52 8.07 -2.50 2.91
N GLY A 53 7.26 -1.46 2.71
CA GLY A 53 6.62 -0.76 3.82
C GLY A 53 5.57 -1.61 4.55
N CYS A 54 4.84 -2.45 3.83
CA CYS A 54 3.89 -3.39 4.44
C CYS A 54 4.63 -4.46 5.25
N GLU A 55 5.67 -5.09 4.70
CA GLU A 55 6.50 -6.07 5.41
C GLU A 55 7.04 -5.49 6.72
N GLN A 56 7.57 -4.26 6.68
CA GLN A 56 8.04 -3.55 7.87
C GLN A 56 6.92 -3.27 8.88
N ALA A 57 5.73 -2.85 8.42
CA ALA A 57 4.60 -2.57 9.32
C ALA A 57 4.10 -3.84 10.02
N PHE A 58 4.05 -4.97 9.31
CA PHE A 58 3.68 -6.27 9.90
C PHE A 58 4.75 -6.78 10.87
N ALA A 59 6.02 -6.62 10.54
CA ALA A 59 7.13 -6.93 11.45
C ALA A 59 7.05 -6.09 12.74
N ASN A 60 6.78 -4.79 12.62
CA ASN A 60 6.61 -3.88 13.76
C ASN A 60 5.39 -4.25 14.63
N ALA A 61 4.32 -4.75 14.03
CA ALA A 61 3.13 -5.23 14.75
C ALA A 61 3.32 -6.63 15.38
N GLY A 62 4.41 -7.34 15.06
CA GLY A 62 4.61 -8.72 15.49
C GLY A 62 3.62 -9.71 14.87
N VAL A 63 3.06 -9.40 13.70
CA VAL A 63 2.05 -10.22 13.01
C VAL A 63 2.61 -10.74 11.70
N ALA A 64 2.36 -12.01 11.38
CA ALA A 64 2.71 -12.56 10.09
C ALA A 64 1.88 -11.91 8.96
N LEU A 65 2.56 -11.43 7.92
CA LEU A 65 1.93 -10.85 6.74
C LEU A 65 1.19 -11.93 5.93
N ASP A 66 -0.13 -11.83 5.91
CA ASP A 66 -1.00 -12.62 5.03
C ASP A 66 -1.79 -11.68 4.12
N TRP A 67 -1.33 -11.57 2.88
CA TRP A 67 -1.95 -10.72 1.86
C TRP A 67 -3.42 -11.07 1.59
N SER A 68 -3.86 -12.32 1.85
CA SER A 68 -5.25 -12.75 1.63
C SER A 68 -6.24 -12.13 2.62
N ARG A 69 -5.70 -11.65 3.74
CA ARG A 69 -6.42 -10.95 4.79
C ARG A 69 -6.22 -9.44 4.72
N CYS A 70 -5.48 -8.93 3.74
CA CYS A 70 -5.17 -7.51 3.65
C CYS A 70 -6.13 -6.77 2.71
N VAL A 71 -6.63 -5.63 3.22
CA VAL A 71 -7.36 -4.63 2.45
C VAL A 71 -6.47 -3.40 2.30
N LEU A 72 -6.13 -3.05 1.06
CA LEU A 72 -5.19 -1.97 0.78
C LEU A 72 -5.93 -0.72 0.26
N GLY A 73 -5.68 0.42 0.89
CA GLY A 73 -6.01 1.75 0.37
C GLY A 73 -4.73 2.52 0.07
N CYS A 74 -4.63 3.17 -1.10
CA CYS A 74 -3.44 3.91 -1.49
C CYS A 74 -3.75 5.33 -1.95
N GLY A 75 -3.17 6.34 -1.30
CA GLY A 75 -3.06 7.69 -1.80
C GLY A 75 -1.69 7.89 -2.45
N LEU A 76 -1.59 7.83 -3.77
CA LEU A 76 -0.30 7.96 -4.48
C LEU A 76 -0.24 9.25 -5.29
N ALA A 77 0.90 9.94 -5.26
CA ALA A 77 1.17 11.05 -6.16
C ALA A 77 1.14 10.58 -7.63
N GLY A 78 0.48 11.34 -8.50
CA GLY A 78 0.38 11.04 -9.93
C GLY A 78 -0.78 10.12 -10.35
N VAL A 79 -1.65 9.69 -9.44
CA VAL A 79 -2.86 8.89 -9.83
C VAL A 79 -3.92 9.70 -10.59
N ASN A 80 -3.78 11.02 -10.66
CA ASN A 80 -4.57 11.86 -11.56
C ASN A 80 -4.27 11.55 -13.04
N ASN A 81 -3.08 11.01 -13.33
CA ASN A 81 -2.76 10.46 -14.64
C ASN A 81 -3.48 9.11 -14.82
N ARG A 82 -4.45 9.08 -15.75
CA ARG A 82 -5.30 7.92 -16.01
C ARG A 82 -4.50 6.68 -16.42
N ASP A 83 -3.46 6.84 -17.22
CA ASP A 83 -2.63 5.72 -17.68
C ASP A 83 -1.83 5.11 -16.55
N TRP A 84 -1.22 5.96 -15.71
CA TRP A 84 -0.47 5.48 -14.54
C TRP A 84 -1.39 4.78 -13.54
N ARG A 85 -2.56 5.36 -13.24
CA ARG A 85 -3.57 4.72 -12.39
C ARG A 85 -4.00 3.38 -12.98
N ARG A 86 -4.27 3.31 -14.28
CA ARG A 86 -4.67 2.06 -14.96
C ARG A 86 -3.57 1.01 -14.89
N ARG A 87 -2.31 1.39 -15.15
CA ARG A 87 -1.15 0.50 -15.04
C ARG A 87 -0.97 0.02 -13.60
N PHE A 88 -1.07 0.91 -12.61
CA PHE A 88 -0.98 0.57 -11.19
C PHE A 88 -2.09 -0.40 -10.76
N SER A 89 -3.35 -0.17 -11.16
CA SER A 89 -4.45 -1.08 -10.83
C SER A 89 -4.37 -2.43 -11.54
N ARG A 90 -3.81 -2.48 -12.75
CA ARG A 90 -3.62 -3.73 -13.52
C ARG A 90 -2.43 -4.54 -13.02
N ARG A 91 -1.34 -3.87 -12.64
CA ARG A 91 -0.18 -4.51 -12.03
C ARG A 91 -0.48 -4.72 -10.56
N ARG A 92 -0.95 -5.91 -10.22
CA ARG A 92 -0.78 -6.42 -8.87
C ARG A 92 0.49 -7.26 -8.87
N PRO A 93 1.47 -7.02 -7.99
CA PRO A 93 2.65 -7.86 -7.93
C PRO A 93 2.21 -9.31 -7.76
N ARG A 94 2.69 -10.18 -8.65
CA ARG A 94 2.60 -11.63 -8.48
C ARG A 94 3.71 -12.00 -7.51
N TRP A 95 3.46 -11.90 -6.22
CA TRP A 95 4.40 -12.40 -5.22
C TRP A 95 4.41 -13.93 -5.31
N PRO A 96 5.58 -14.59 -5.32
CA PRO A 96 5.69 -16.04 -5.49
C PRO A 96 4.82 -16.85 -4.49
N ASP A 97 4.58 -16.31 -3.29
CA ASP A 97 3.82 -16.97 -2.23
C ASP A 97 2.40 -16.42 -2.00
N SER A 98 1.93 -15.47 -2.81
CA SER A 98 0.59 -14.91 -2.67
C SER A 98 -0.39 -15.61 -3.60
N PRO A 99 -1.48 -16.24 -3.10
CA PRO A 99 -2.52 -16.72 -3.98
C PRO A 99 -3.04 -15.53 -4.78
N SER A 100 -3.09 -15.69 -6.10
CA SER A 100 -3.34 -14.68 -7.12
C SER A 100 -4.68 -13.91 -6.99
N LYS A 101 -5.42 -14.11 -5.89
CA LYS A 101 -6.71 -13.49 -5.54
C LYS A 101 -6.74 -12.78 -4.17
N ALA A 102 -5.63 -12.73 -3.43
CA ALA A 102 -5.58 -12.40 -2.01
C ALA A 102 -5.90 -10.93 -1.64
N MET A 103 -5.15 -9.96 -2.17
CA MET A 103 -5.25 -8.58 -1.69
C MET A 103 -6.43 -7.83 -2.31
N ARG A 104 -7.28 -7.23 -1.47
CA ARG A 104 -8.38 -6.36 -1.95
C ARG A 104 -7.95 -4.90 -1.91
N THR A 105 -7.43 -4.37 -3.02
CA THR A 105 -7.29 -2.91 -3.19
C THR A 105 -8.68 -2.29 -3.32
N ARG A 106 -9.13 -1.53 -2.32
CA ARG A 106 -10.49 -0.93 -2.34
C ARG A 106 -10.51 0.51 -2.85
N HIS A 107 -9.45 1.29 -2.62
CA HIS A 107 -9.45 2.71 -2.99
C HIS A 107 -8.05 3.19 -3.37
N CYS A 108 -7.93 3.82 -4.54
CA CYS A 108 -6.75 4.60 -4.94
C CYS A 108 -7.19 6.01 -5.28
N SER A 109 -6.84 6.98 -4.42
CA SER A 109 -7.18 8.40 -4.56
C SER A 109 -5.96 9.27 -4.78
N ALA A 110 -6.15 10.41 -5.45
CA ALA A 110 -5.10 11.40 -5.62
C ALA A 110 -4.87 12.14 -4.31
N ARG A 111 -3.60 12.36 -3.98
CA ARG A 111 -3.24 13.32 -2.97
C ARG A 111 -3.54 14.71 -3.52
N THR A 112 -4.60 15.36 -3.04
CA THR A 112 -4.74 16.82 -3.11
C THR A 112 -3.92 17.41 -1.98
N GLY A 113 -2.61 17.50 -2.17
CA GLY A 113 -1.69 18.07 -1.21
C GLY A 113 -0.49 18.62 -1.94
N ALA A 114 -0.37 19.95 -1.97
CA ALA A 114 0.78 20.67 -2.50
C ALA A 114 2.08 20.19 -1.82
N PRO A 115 3.24 20.25 -2.51
CA PRO A 115 4.52 19.99 -1.87
C PRO A 115 4.67 20.98 -0.71
N THR A 116 4.77 20.47 0.52
CA THR A 116 5.31 21.26 1.63
C THR A 116 6.76 21.56 1.28
N ALA A 117 7.02 22.86 1.07
CA ALA A 117 8.33 23.45 0.85
C ALA A 117 9.30 23.17 2.00
#